data_AF-A0A8T7KXM1-F1
#
_entry.id   AF-A0A8T7KXM1-F1
#
_cell.length_a   1.000
_cell.length_b   1.000
_cell.length_c   1.000
_cell.angle_alpha   90.00
_cell.angle_beta   90.00
_cell.angle_gamma   90.00
#
_symmetry.space_group_name_H-M   'P 1'
#
loop_
_entity.id
_entity.type
_entity.pdbx_description
1 polymer ?
#
loop_
_entity_poly.entity_id
_entity_poly.type
_entity_poly.pdbx_seq_one_letter_code
_entity_poly.pdbx_strand_id
1 'polypeptide(L)'
;MQIAAIFFTLAIFILVAMYLYAPFMERRARRVTEEEHELSALLAERDRVVNALQELDFDFRLGKIPEEDYPGQRAGLLQKGADILRKIDTLSPQVVPAQNEEARLEKAIAARRADTSAANPQPQGLSDDDIEAMISSRRKSRKEKAGGFCPKCGKPVMTTDRFCPSCGKSLT
;
A
#
# COMPACT_ATOMS: atom_id res chain seq x y z
N MET A 1 26.38 -15.32 -63.22
CA MET A 1 24.97 -14.93 -63.00
C MET A 1 24.21 -15.90 -62.08
N GLN A 2 24.27 -17.22 -62.29
CA GLN A 2 23.56 -18.20 -61.45
C GLN A 2 24.05 -18.27 -60.00
N ILE A 3 25.37 -18.11 -59.79
CA ILE A 3 25.98 -18.14 -58.45
C ILE A 3 25.43 -17.03 -57.55
N ALA A 4 25.27 -15.82 -58.08
CA ALA A 4 24.72 -14.68 -57.33
C ALA A 4 23.26 -14.90 -56.91
N ALA A 5 22.46 -15.52 -57.79
CA ALA A 5 21.07 -15.86 -57.49
C ALA A 5 20.97 -16.89 -56.34
N ILE A 6 21.84 -17.91 -56.32
CA ILE A 6 21.87 -18.94 -55.27
C ILE A 6 22.23 -18.34 -53.91
N PHE A 7 23.20 -17.43 -53.85
CA PHE A 7 23.54 -16.76 -52.59
C PHE A 7 22.42 -15.87 -52.07
N PHE A 8 21.70 -15.20 -52.97
CA PHE A 8 20.59 -14.34 -52.60
C PHE A 8 19.40 -15.13 -52.04
N THR A 9 19.06 -16.26 -52.67
CA THR A 9 18.00 -17.14 -52.17
C THR A 9 18.38 -17.78 -50.83
N LEU A 10 19.63 -18.20 -50.66
CA LEU A 10 20.14 -18.75 -49.40
C LEU A 10 20.08 -17.70 -48.27
N ALA A 11 20.48 -16.46 -48.54
CA ALA A 11 20.44 -15.38 -47.54
C ALA A 11 19.01 -15.08 -47.07
N ILE A 12 18.05 -15.00 -48.00
CA ILE A 12 16.63 -14.82 -47.66
C ILE A 12 16.11 -16.02 -46.87
N PHE A 13 16.45 -17.24 -47.29
CA PHE A 13 16.03 -18.45 -46.58
C PHE A 13 16.54 -18.49 -45.14
N ILE A 14 17.80 -18.12 -44.90
CA ILE A 14 18.37 -18.04 -43.54
C ILE A 14 17.66 -16.97 -42.72
N LEU A 15 17.38 -15.80 -43.28
CA LEU A 15 16.69 -14.72 -42.58
C LEU A 15 15.26 -15.13 -42.20
N VAL A 16 14.53 -15.74 -43.13
CA VAL A 16 13.20 -16.30 -42.89
C VAL A 16 13.26 -17.41 -41.84
N ALA A 17 14.21 -18.34 -41.95
CA ALA A 17 14.40 -19.40 -40.99
C ALA A 17 14.71 -18.84 -39.59
N MET A 18 15.55 -17.81 -39.47
CA MET A 18 15.87 -17.13 -38.20
C MET A 18 14.64 -16.46 -37.60
N TYR A 19 13.85 -15.75 -38.43
CA TYR A 19 12.60 -15.13 -37.99
C TYR A 19 11.58 -16.15 -37.50
N LEU A 20 11.48 -17.30 -38.20
CA LEU A 20 10.61 -18.41 -37.80
C LEU A 20 11.14 -19.19 -36.59
N TYR A 21 12.45 -19.19 -36.33
CA TYR A 21 13.05 -19.84 -35.16
C TYR A 21 13.05 -18.97 -33.89
N ALA A 22 12.94 -17.65 -34.02
CA ALA A 22 12.81 -16.72 -32.89
C ALA A 22 11.74 -17.14 -31.85
N PRO A 23 10.50 -17.49 -32.23
CA PRO A 23 9.47 -17.92 -31.26
C PRO A 23 9.79 -19.25 -30.57
N PHE A 24 10.71 -20.06 -31.12
CA PHE A 24 11.12 -21.32 -30.50
C PHE A 24 12.18 -21.12 -29.42
N MET A 25 13.05 -20.12 -29.58
CA MET A 25 14.01 -19.70 -28.53
C MET A 25 13.32 -18.96 -27.38
N GLU A 26 12.17 -18.34 -27.63
CA GLU A 26 11.25 -17.82 -26.61
C GLU A 26 10.62 -18.91 -25.73
N ARG A 27 10.82 -20.22 -25.97
CA ARG A 27 10.41 -21.27 -25.02
C ARG A 27 11.03 -21.13 -23.63
N ARG A 28 12.12 -20.36 -23.47
CA ARG A 28 12.62 -19.96 -22.15
C ARG A 28 11.62 -19.08 -21.37
N ALA A 29 10.78 -18.31 -22.07
CA ALA A 29 9.64 -17.57 -21.51
C ALA A 29 8.43 -18.48 -21.19
N ARG A 30 8.41 -19.76 -21.61
CA ARG A 30 7.34 -20.68 -21.26
C ARG A 30 7.37 -21.12 -19.79
N ARG A 31 8.53 -21.12 -19.13
CA ARG A 31 8.58 -21.35 -17.66
C ARG A 31 7.87 -20.24 -16.88
N VAL A 32 7.96 -19.00 -17.37
CA VAL A 32 7.23 -17.86 -16.81
C VAL A 32 5.72 -18.11 -16.88
N THR A 33 5.20 -18.76 -17.93
CA THR A 33 3.76 -19.07 -18.02
C THR A 33 3.27 -20.14 -17.03
N GLU A 34 4.12 -21.09 -16.63
CA GLU A 34 3.71 -22.18 -15.73
C GLU A 34 3.69 -21.70 -14.27
N GLU A 35 4.73 -20.99 -13.83
CA GLU A 35 4.77 -20.34 -12.51
C GLU A 35 3.67 -19.26 -12.37
N GLU A 36 3.42 -18.47 -13.42
CA GLU A 36 2.31 -17.49 -13.44
C GLU A 36 0.94 -18.17 -13.38
N HIS A 37 0.76 -19.32 -14.03
CA HIS A 37 -0.48 -20.09 -13.95
C HIS A 37 -0.70 -20.69 -12.55
N GLU A 38 0.35 -21.23 -11.93
CA GLU A 38 0.30 -21.73 -10.55
C GLU A 38 -0.02 -20.61 -9.55
N LEU A 39 0.63 -19.45 -9.69
CA LEU A 39 0.32 -18.26 -8.90
C LEU A 39 -1.13 -17.79 -9.10
N SER A 40 -1.60 -17.74 -10.34
CA SER A 40 -2.98 -17.35 -10.66
C SER A 40 -3.98 -18.31 -10.04
N ALA A 41 -3.70 -19.62 -10.07
CA ALA A 41 -4.52 -20.64 -9.44
C ALA A 41 -4.56 -20.47 -7.90
N LEU A 42 -3.42 -20.20 -7.27
CA LEU A 42 -3.34 -19.96 -5.82
C LEU A 42 -4.07 -18.67 -5.41
N LEU A 43 -3.98 -17.61 -6.21
CA LEU A 43 -4.71 -16.36 -5.96
C LEU A 43 -6.22 -16.57 -6.03
N ALA A 44 -6.69 -17.35 -7.02
CA ALA A 44 -8.10 -17.71 -7.13
C ALA A 44 -8.56 -18.54 -5.92
N GLU A 45 -7.71 -19.46 -5.43
CA GLU A 45 -8.02 -20.26 -4.24
C GLU A 45 -8.09 -19.39 -2.97
N ARG A 46 -7.20 -18.39 -2.85
CA ARG A 46 -7.28 -17.39 -1.77
C ARG A 46 -8.60 -16.63 -1.80
N ASP A 47 -9.03 -16.15 -2.96
CA ASP A 47 -10.32 -15.45 -3.10
C ASP A 47 -11.51 -16.35 -2.72
N ARG A 48 -11.47 -17.63 -3.08
CA ARG A 48 -12.49 -18.60 -2.66
C ARG A 48 -12.57 -18.75 -1.14
N VAL A 49 -11.43 -18.90 -0.46
CA VAL A 49 -11.40 -19.04 1.00
C VAL A 49 -11.88 -17.77 1.70
N VAL A 50 -11.52 -16.59 1.18
CA VAL A 50 -11.99 -15.31 1.71
C VAL A 50 -13.51 -15.19 1.57
N ASN A 51 -14.06 -15.51 0.41
CA ASN A 51 -15.51 -15.49 0.21
C ASN A 51 -16.22 -16.50 1.13
N ALA A 52 -15.67 -17.70 1.32
CA ALA A 52 -16.22 -18.70 2.23
C ALA A 52 -16.21 -18.24 3.70
N LEU A 53 -15.13 -17.57 4.15
CA LEU A 53 -15.08 -16.95 5.48
C LEU A 53 -16.15 -15.88 5.65
N GLN A 54 -16.31 -15.04 4.63
CA GLN A 54 -17.30 -13.97 4.64
C GLN A 54 -18.73 -14.51 4.68
N GLU A 55 -19.03 -15.55 3.91
CA GLU A 55 -20.33 -16.23 3.92
C GLU A 55 -20.60 -16.91 5.27
N LEU A 56 -19.61 -17.60 5.86
CA LEU A 56 -19.72 -18.18 7.20
C LEU A 56 -20.03 -17.12 8.26
N ASP A 57 -19.32 -15.98 8.22
CA ASP A 57 -19.54 -14.87 9.15
C ASP A 57 -20.94 -14.25 8.96
N PHE A 58 -21.45 -14.20 7.73
CA PHE A 58 -22.81 -13.75 7.47
C PHE A 58 -23.85 -14.73 7.98
N ASP A 59 -23.69 -16.03 7.73
CA ASP A 59 -24.63 -17.04 8.16
C ASP A 59 -24.70 -17.16 9.68
N PHE A 60 -23.58 -16.98 10.38
CA PHE A 60 -23.55 -16.85 11.84
C PHE A 60 -24.29 -15.60 12.32
N ARG A 61 -24.05 -14.43 11.71
CA ARG A 61 -24.78 -13.19 12.05
C ARG A 61 -26.28 -13.27 11.78
N LEU A 62 -26.68 -14.06 10.78
CA LEU A 62 -28.06 -14.35 10.44
C LEU A 62 -28.69 -15.42 11.35
N GLY A 63 -27.92 -16.03 12.26
CA GLY A 63 -28.38 -17.07 13.19
C GLY A 63 -28.66 -18.42 12.54
N LYS A 64 -28.17 -18.66 11.31
CA LYS A 64 -28.32 -19.96 10.62
C LYS A 64 -27.36 -21.01 11.17
N ILE A 65 -26.24 -20.58 11.75
CA ILE A 65 -25.19 -21.44 12.28
C ILE A 65 -25.15 -21.24 13.80
N PRO A 66 -25.18 -22.33 14.58
CA PRO A 66 -25.12 -22.24 16.03
C PRO A 66 -23.70 -21.90 16.53
N GLU A 67 -23.60 -21.34 17.73
CA GLU A 67 -22.35 -20.78 18.27
C GLU A 67 -21.29 -21.85 18.59
N GLU A 68 -21.72 -23.10 18.81
CA GLU A 68 -20.84 -24.26 18.98
C GLU A 68 -20.07 -24.65 17.72
N ASP A 69 -20.67 -24.49 16.53
CA ASP A 69 -20.10 -24.97 15.26
C ASP A 69 -19.29 -23.89 14.52
N TYR A 70 -19.61 -22.63 14.75
CA TYR A 70 -18.94 -21.49 14.13
C TYR A 70 -17.42 -21.42 14.38
N PRO A 71 -16.90 -21.49 15.63
CA PRO A 71 -15.47 -21.31 15.89
C PRO A 71 -14.61 -22.40 15.25
N GLY A 72 -15.10 -23.65 15.22
CA GLY A 72 -14.40 -24.77 14.58
C GLY A 72 -14.29 -24.59 13.06
N GLN A 73 -15.40 -24.25 12.40
CA GLN A 73 -15.42 -24.02 10.96
C GLN A 73 -14.57 -22.81 10.55
N ARG A 74 -14.63 -21.72 11.32
CA ARG A 74 -13.84 -20.51 11.08
C ARG A 74 -12.35 -20.76 11.24
N ALA A 75 -11.94 -21.48 12.28
CA ALA A 75 -10.54 -21.84 12.48
C ALA A 75 -10.00 -22.68 11.31
N GLY A 76 -10.78 -23.65 10.82
CA GLY A 76 -10.39 -24.47 9.67
C GLY A 76 -10.20 -23.67 8.37
N LEU A 77 -11.09 -22.72 8.09
CA LEU A 77 -10.97 -21.84 6.91
C LEU A 77 -9.80 -20.86 7.05
N LEU A 78 -9.58 -20.29 8.25
CA LEU A 78 -8.44 -19.42 8.52
C LEU A 78 -7.10 -20.15 8.32
N GLN A 79 -7.00 -21.39 8.80
CA GLN A 79 -5.80 -22.20 8.62
C GLN A 79 -5.54 -22.47 7.13
N LYS A 80 -6.57 -22.88 6.37
CA LYS A 80 -6.46 -23.06 4.91
C LYS A 80 -6.01 -21.78 4.21
N GLY A 81 -6.55 -20.63 4.58
CA GLY A 81 -6.16 -19.33 4.04
C GLY A 81 -4.70 -18.99 4.32
N ALA A 82 -4.24 -19.23 5.55
CA ALA A 82 -2.84 -19.02 5.95
C ALA A 82 -1.87 -19.92 5.17
N ASP A 83 -2.24 -21.17 4.91
CA ASP A 83 -1.41 -22.10 4.14
C ASP A 83 -1.33 -21.72 2.66
N ILE A 84 -2.41 -21.22 2.05
CA ILE A 84 -2.41 -20.70 0.68
C ILE A 84 -1.54 -19.44 0.57
N LEU A 85 -1.66 -18.51 1.53
CA LEU A 85 -0.84 -17.30 1.57
C LEU A 85 0.66 -17.63 1.65
N ARG A 86 1.06 -18.58 2.49
CA ARG A 86 2.46 -19.05 2.53
C ARG A 86 2.94 -19.58 1.18
N LYS A 87 2.12 -20.33 0.45
CA LYS A 87 2.48 -20.84 -0.89
C LYS A 87 2.64 -19.70 -1.90
N ILE A 88 1.77 -18.68 -1.84
CA ILE A 88 1.88 -17.49 -2.67
C ILE A 88 3.18 -16.76 -2.35
N ASP A 89 3.53 -16.56 -1.08
CA ASP A 89 4.79 -15.90 -0.68
C ASP A 89 6.02 -16.66 -1.19
N THR A 90 5.99 -18.00 -1.23
CA THR A 90 7.11 -18.80 -1.78
C THR A 90 7.26 -18.68 -3.29
N LEU A 91 6.15 -18.56 -4.02
CA LEU A 91 6.13 -18.48 -5.49
C LEU A 91 6.21 -17.04 -6.01
N SER A 92 5.94 -16.06 -5.15
CA SER A 92 6.07 -14.63 -5.42
C SER A 92 7.31 -14.06 -4.70
N PRO A 93 8.55 -14.37 -5.12
CA PRO A 93 9.73 -13.67 -4.64
C PRO A 93 9.81 -12.23 -5.18
N GLN A 94 8.82 -11.75 -5.95
CA GLN A 94 8.64 -10.35 -6.31
C GLN A 94 8.06 -9.52 -5.15
N VAL A 95 8.63 -9.68 -3.96
CA VAL A 95 9.01 -8.46 -3.25
C VAL A 95 10.34 -8.09 -3.89
N VAL A 96 10.28 -7.18 -4.88
CA VAL A 96 11.47 -6.50 -5.41
C VAL A 96 12.38 -6.25 -4.20
N PRO A 97 13.64 -6.73 -4.17
CA PRO A 97 14.47 -6.56 -2.99
C PRO A 97 14.45 -5.07 -2.64
N ALA A 98 13.86 -4.78 -1.49
CA ALA A 98 13.53 -3.43 -1.04
C ALA A 98 14.75 -2.52 -1.08
N GLN A 99 15.96 -3.09 -1.10
CA GLN A 99 17.25 -2.45 -1.34
C GLN A 99 17.26 -1.41 -2.47
N ASN A 100 16.59 -1.63 -3.61
CA ASN A 100 16.60 -0.67 -4.72
C ASN A 100 15.55 0.44 -4.59
N GLU A 101 14.39 0.14 -4.01
CA GLU A 101 13.32 1.13 -3.81
C GLU A 101 13.55 1.95 -2.55
N GLU A 102 14.00 1.33 -1.47
CA GLU A 102 14.46 1.97 -0.22
C GLU A 102 15.63 2.91 -0.52
N ALA A 103 16.66 2.48 -1.26
CA ALA A 103 17.77 3.37 -1.61
C ALA A 103 17.33 4.55 -2.50
N ARG A 104 16.36 4.34 -3.40
CA ARG A 104 15.76 5.42 -4.21
C ARG A 104 14.95 6.38 -3.35
N LEU A 105 14.18 5.85 -2.40
CA LEU A 105 13.35 6.62 -1.50
C LEU A 105 14.22 7.44 -0.52
N GLU A 106 15.26 6.84 0.06
CA GLU A 106 16.23 7.53 0.90
C GLU A 106 16.94 8.64 0.13
N LYS A 107 17.35 8.39 -1.12
CA LYS A 107 17.97 9.42 -1.98
C LYS A 107 16.99 10.56 -2.28
N ALA A 108 15.73 10.26 -2.55
CA ALA A 108 14.69 11.27 -2.77
C ALA A 108 14.40 12.10 -1.51
N ILE A 109 14.39 11.48 -0.33
CA ILE A 109 14.23 12.16 0.96
C ILE A 109 15.45 13.04 1.27
N ALA A 110 16.66 12.55 1.01
CA ALA A 110 17.90 13.31 1.22
C ALA A 110 17.97 14.54 0.31
N ALA A 111 17.61 14.39 -0.98
CA ALA A 111 17.51 15.51 -1.91
C ALA A 111 16.48 16.56 -1.43
N ARG A 112 15.28 16.10 -1.03
CA ARG A 112 14.24 16.99 -0.50
C ARG A 112 14.68 17.71 0.77
N ARG A 113 15.40 17.02 1.67
CA ARG A 113 15.98 17.63 2.87
C ARG A 113 17.03 18.67 2.51
N ALA A 114 17.93 18.39 1.57
CA ALA A 114 18.93 19.33 1.10
C ALA A 114 18.29 20.59 0.49
N ASP A 115 17.25 20.41 -0.35
CA ASP A 115 16.50 21.53 -0.95
C ASP A 115 15.77 22.36 0.11
N THR A 116 15.15 21.73 1.11
CA THR A 116 14.51 22.45 2.24
C THR A 116 15.52 23.12 3.18
N SER A 117 16.74 22.58 3.28
CA SER A 117 17.82 23.16 4.12
C SER A 117 18.51 24.33 3.42
N ALA A 118 18.48 24.38 2.09
CA ALA A 118 19.02 25.48 1.29
C ALA A 118 18.01 26.64 1.12
N ALA A 119 16.70 26.35 1.10
CA ALA A 119 15.65 27.36 0.90
C ALA A 119 15.04 27.94 2.19
N ASN A 120 15.36 27.37 3.35
CA ASN A 120 14.91 27.87 4.65
C ASN A 120 16.14 28.00 5.56
N PRO A 121 16.56 29.22 5.95
CA PRO A 121 17.50 29.36 7.03
C PRO A 121 16.87 28.63 8.22
N GLN A 122 17.59 27.63 8.73
CA GLN A 122 17.30 27.06 10.05
C GLN A 122 16.91 28.21 10.99
N PRO A 123 15.85 28.07 11.82
CA PRO A 123 15.73 28.96 12.96
C PRO A 123 17.02 28.77 13.76
N GLN A 124 17.94 29.71 13.61
CA GLN A 124 19.17 29.77 14.38
C GLN A 124 18.71 29.87 15.83
N GLY A 125 18.91 28.79 16.58
CA GLY A 125 18.86 28.75 18.03
C GLY A 125 17.68 29.47 18.67
N LEU A 126 16.45 29.12 18.31
CA LEU A 126 15.36 29.33 19.26
C LEU A 126 15.53 28.24 20.32
N SER A 127 16.01 28.63 21.49
CA SER A 127 16.07 27.74 22.64
C SER A 127 14.65 27.25 22.96
N ASP A 128 14.53 26.09 23.61
CA ASP A 128 13.21 25.61 24.08
C ASP A 128 12.51 26.69 24.93
N ASP A 129 13.27 27.53 25.63
CA ASP A 129 12.77 28.67 26.39
C ASP A 129 12.16 29.77 25.51
N ASP A 130 12.75 30.08 24.35
CA ASP A 130 12.20 31.03 23.39
C ASP A 130 10.88 30.51 22.78
N ILE A 131 10.83 29.20 22.53
CA ILE A 131 9.63 28.53 22.03
C ILE A 131 8.53 28.56 23.08
N GLU A 132 8.85 28.25 24.34
CA GLU A 132 7.91 28.32 25.46
C GLU A 132 7.41 29.76 25.69
N ALA A 133 8.28 30.77 25.54
CA ALA A 133 7.92 32.19 25.58
C ALA A 133 6.96 32.58 24.44
N MET A 134 7.20 32.11 23.22
CA MET A 134 6.30 32.32 22.08
C MET A 134 4.96 31.61 22.23
N ILE A 135 4.94 30.40 22.79
CA ILE A 135 3.70 29.65 23.06
C ILE A 135 2.90 30.34 24.16
N SER A 136 3.55 30.78 25.24
CA SER A 136 2.89 31.45 26.36
C SER A 136 2.29 32.81 25.94
N SER A 137 2.99 33.59 25.11
CA SER A 137 2.47 34.86 24.57
C SER A 137 1.24 34.64 23.67
N ARG A 138 1.26 33.62 22.81
CA ARG A 138 0.08 33.21 22.02
C ARG A 138 -1.07 32.69 22.87
N ARG A 139 -0.79 31.96 23.95
CA ARG A 139 -1.83 31.48 24.89
C ARG A 139 -2.48 32.65 25.63
N LYS A 140 -1.70 33.66 26.05
CA LYS A 140 -2.24 34.88 26.69
C LYS A 140 -3.19 35.63 25.74
N SER A 141 -2.77 35.89 24.50
CA SER A 141 -3.60 36.62 23.52
C SER A 141 -4.87 35.86 23.08
N ARG A 142 -4.88 34.53 23.16
CA ARG A 142 -6.09 33.73 22.95
C ARG A 142 -7.01 33.68 24.17
N LYS A 143 -6.47 33.66 25.38
CA LYS A 143 -7.25 33.55 26.63
C LYS A 143 -8.14 34.77 26.89
N GLU A 144 -7.76 35.95 26.37
CA GLU A 144 -8.57 37.17 26.40
C GLU A 144 -9.85 37.10 25.55
N LYS A 145 -9.98 36.10 24.66
CA LYS A 145 -11.12 35.91 23.74
C LYS A 145 -12.09 34.83 24.22
N ALA A 146 -12.29 34.69 25.53
CA ALA A 146 -13.24 33.75 26.10
C ALA A 146 -14.67 34.10 25.65
N GLY A 147 -15.33 33.18 24.95
CA GLY A 147 -16.67 33.35 24.36
C GLY A 147 -17.79 32.72 25.15
N GLY A 148 -17.59 32.49 26.46
CA GLY A 148 -18.57 31.86 27.35
C GLY A 148 -18.41 30.35 27.45
N PHE A 149 -19.53 29.65 27.67
CA PHE A 149 -19.58 28.20 27.91
C PHE A 149 -20.42 27.48 26.85
N CYS A 150 -20.01 26.27 26.50
CA CYS A 150 -20.76 25.43 25.57
C CYS A 150 -22.11 25.02 26.16
N PRO A 151 -23.24 25.18 25.44
CA PRO A 151 -24.58 24.85 25.95
C PRO A 151 -24.82 23.35 26.15
N LYS A 152 -24.02 22.47 25.49
CA LYS A 152 -24.17 21.01 25.61
C LYS A 152 -23.37 20.40 26.77
N CYS A 153 -22.13 20.85 26.98
CA CYS A 153 -21.21 20.22 27.93
C CYS A 153 -20.73 21.15 29.04
N GLY A 154 -21.14 22.42 29.05
CA GLY A 154 -20.81 23.39 30.08
C GLY A 154 -19.32 23.79 30.16
N LYS A 155 -18.48 23.36 29.22
CA LYS A 155 -17.04 23.70 29.20
C LYS A 155 -16.80 25.05 28.52
N PRO A 156 -15.75 25.80 28.93
CA PRO A 156 -15.47 27.12 28.36
C PRO A 156 -15.06 26.99 26.88
N VAL A 157 -15.51 27.94 26.07
CA VAL A 157 -15.26 27.99 24.62
C VAL A 157 -14.83 29.40 24.22
N MET A 158 -14.07 29.53 23.13
CA MET A 158 -13.61 30.83 22.64
C MET A 158 -14.61 31.44 21.65
N THR A 159 -14.63 32.76 21.52
CA THR A 159 -15.52 33.47 20.58
C THR A 159 -15.28 33.09 19.12
N THR A 160 -14.08 32.60 18.79
CA THR A 160 -13.70 32.18 17.44
C THR A 160 -14.01 30.71 17.15
N ASP A 161 -14.44 29.93 18.14
CA ASP A 161 -14.63 28.49 17.99
C ASP A 161 -15.97 28.21 17.28
N ARG A 162 -15.92 27.62 16.07
CA ARG A 162 -17.13 27.13 15.38
C ARG A 162 -17.68 25.85 16.02
N PHE A 163 -16.84 25.11 16.73
CA PHE A 163 -17.17 23.85 17.41
C PHE A 163 -16.54 23.81 18.80
N CYS A 164 -17.22 23.21 19.77
CA CYS A 164 -16.68 23.03 21.11
C CYS A 164 -15.50 22.05 21.09
N PRO A 165 -14.30 22.45 21.56
CA PRO A 165 -13.10 21.61 21.54
C PRO A 165 -13.19 20.39 22.47
N SER A 166 -14.17 20.33 23.37
CA SER A 166 -14.33 19.23 24.31
C SER A 166 -15.44 18.23 23.99
N CYS A 167 -16.47 18.62 23.24
CA CYS A 167 -17.61 17.74 22.93
C CYS A 167 -18.01 17.75 21.44
N GLY A 168 -17.32 18.52 20.60
CA GLY A 168 -17.53 18.60 19.15
C GLY A 168 -18.82 19.30 18.71
N LYS A 169 -19.67 19.77 19.63
CA LYS A 169 -20.93 20.46 19.30
C LYS A 169 -20.63 21.78 18.61
N SER A 170 -21.29 22.04 17.47
CA SER A 170 -21.25 23.35 16.79
C SER A 170 -21.78 24.46 17.69
N LEU A 171 -21.08 25.60 17.72
CA LEU A 171 -21.40 26.78 18.54
C LEU A 171 -22.00 27.93 17.71
N THR A 172 -22.16 27.71 16.41
CA THR A 172 -22.93 28.55 15.48
C THR A 172 -24.42 28.49 15.76
#